data_AF-A0A6A1Q0X8-F1
#
_entry.id   AF-A0A6A1Q0X8-F1
#
_cell.length_a   1.000
_cell.length_b   1.000
_cell.length_c   1.000
_cell.angle_alpha   90.00
_cell.angle_beta   90.00
_cell.angle_gamma   90.00
#
_symmetry.space_group_name_H-M   'P 1'
#
loop_
_entity.id
_entity.type
_entity.pdbx_description
1 polymer ?
#
loop_
_entity_poly.entity_id
_entity_poly.type
_entity_poly.pdbx_seq_one_letter_code
_entity_poly.pdbx_strand_id
1 'polypeptide(L)'
;MQTGWSVHTYQTEKQRKSQCLSPVEVEAILQVIQRAERLDVLEQQRIGRLVERLETMRSNVMGNGLSQCLLCGEVLGFLGSSSVFCKDCR
;
A
#
# COMPACT_ATOMS: atom_id res chain seq x y z
N MET A 1 21.57 5.05 17.04
CA MET A 1 22.77 4.57 16.33
C MET A 1 22.62 4.94 14.85
N GLN A 2 23.13 6.10 14.46
CA GLN A 2 23.16 6.56 13.07
C GLN A 2 24.54 6.26 12.50
N THR A 3 24.69 5.17 11.76
CA THR A 3 25.86 5.02 10.89
C THR A 3 25.57 5.81 9.63
N GLY A 4 26.06 7.05 9.60
CA GLY A 4 26.05 7.90 8.42
C GLY A 4 26.90 7.30 7.31
N TRP A 5 26.35 7.23 6.11
CA TRP A 5 27.07 6.87 4.89
C TRP A 5 27.99 8.01 4.49
N SER A 6 29.15 8.12 5.13
CA SER A 6 30.22 9.02 4.69
C SER A 6 31.08 8.30 3.67
N VAL A 7 30.83 8.51 2.37
CA VAL A 7 31.74 8.09 1.29
C VAL A 7 32.80 9.19 1.13
N HIS A 8 34.05 8.90 1.54
CA HIS A 8 35.19 9.77 1.21
C HIS A 8 35.35 9.81 -0.32
N THR A 9 35.25 11.01 -0.89
CA THR A 9 35.16 11.27 -2.34
C THR A 9 36.51 11.32 -3.08
N TYR A 10 37.63 11.09 -2.39
CA TYR A 10 38.95 10.98 -3.01
C TYR A 10 39.38 9.50 -3.10
N GLN A 11 38.87 8.79 -4.10
CA GLN A 11 39.28 7.42 -4.40
C GLN A 11 40.06 7.37 -5.71
N THR A 12 41.22 6.70 -5.69
CA THR A 12 42.05 6.49 -6.88
C THR A 12 41.31 5.64 -7.92
N GLU A 13 41.64 5.75 -9.20
CA GLU A 13 41.07 4.92 -10.29
C GLU A 13 41.17 3.41 -9.99
N LYS A 14 42.23 2.98 -9.30
CA LYS A 14 42.39 1.59 -8.82
C LYS A 14 41.28 1.19 -7.84
N GLN A 15 40.90 2.08 -6.94
CA GLN A 15 39.87 1.82 -5.92
C GLN A 15 38.46 1.81 -6.53
N ARG A 16 38.20 2.65 -7.56
CA ARG A 16 36.99 2.54 -8.39
C ARG A 16 36.91 1.22 -9.18
N LYS A 17 38.01 0.78 -9.78
CA LYS A 17 38.10 -0.57 -10.39
C LYS A 17 37.91 -1.70 -9.39
N SER A 18 38.17 -1.46 -8.10
CA SER A 18 37.93 -2.44 -7.03
C SER A 18 36.45 -2.53 -6.62
N GLN A 19 35.63 -1.55 -7.03
CA GLN A 19 34.19 -1.48 -6.78
C GLN A 19 33.35 -1.77 -8.02
N CYS A 20 33.96 -2.10 -9.16
CA CYS A 20 33.18 -2.48 -10.34
C CYS A 20 32.54 -3.84 -10.08
N LEU A 21 31.23 -3.88 -10.18
CA LEU A 21 30.48 -5.12 -10.14
C LEU A 21 30.85 -5.95 -11.37
N SER A 22 31.06 -7.23 -11.16
CA SER A 22 31.14 -8.19 -12.25
C SER A 22 29.80 -8.21 -13.02
N PRO A 23 29.81 -8.62 -14.30
CA PRO A 23 28.57 -8.74 -15.07
C PRO A 23 27.51 -9.62 -14.38
N VAL A 24 27.93 -10.65 -13.65
CA VAL A 24 27.04 -11.55 -12.89
C VAL A 24 26.38 -10.85 -11.71
N GLU A 25 27.12 -10.01 -10.97
CA GLU A 25 26.55 -9.22 -9.86
C GLU A 25 25.57 -8.17 -10.37
N VAL A 26 25.88 -7.51 -11.49
CA VAL A 26 24.96 -6.56 -12.14
C VAL A 26 23.66 -7.26 -12.52
N GLU A 27 23.75 -8.42 -13.18
CA GLU A 27 22.58 -9.21 -13.57
C GLU A 27 21.74 -9.62 -12.36
N ALA A 28 22.37 -10.07 -11.26
CA ALA A 28 21.66 -10.41 -10.04
C ALA A 28 20.89 -9.21 -9.44
N ILE A 29 21.49 -8.01 -9.46
CA ILE A 29 20.83 -6.78 -9.00
C ILE A 29 19.65 -6.43 -9.92
N LEU A 30 19.83 -6.51 -11.24
CA LEU A 30 18.75 -6.25 -12.20
C LEU A 30 17.56 -7.18 -11.98
N GLN A 31 17.79 -8.45 -11.69
CA GLN A 31 16.74 -9.42 -11.37
C GLN A 31 16.01 -9.12 -10.04
N VAL A 32 16.69 -8.52 -9.05
CA VAL A 32 16.04 -8.05 -7.83
C VAL A 32 15.12 -6.87 -8.15
N ILE A 33 15.62 -5.90 -8.91
CA ILE A 33 14.85 -4.71 -9.32
C ILE A 33 13.60 -5.13 -10.10
N GLN A 34 13.75 -5.97 -11.12
CA GLN A 34 12.62 -6.43 -11.93
C GLN A 34 11.53 -7.15 -11.12
N ARG A 35 11.93 -7.94 -10.12
CA ARG A 35 10.97 -8.59 -9.20
C ARG A 35 10.27 -7.57 -8.32
N ALA A 36 11.00 -6.58 -7.80
CA ALA A 36 10.42 -5.52 -6.99
C ALA A 36 9.42 -4.67 -7.79
N GLU A 37 9.76 -4.30 -9.01
CA GLU A 37 8.85 -3.55 -9.92
C GLU A 37 7.58 -4.35 -10.23
N ARG A 38 7.72 -5.66 -10.50
CA ARG A 38 6.55 -6.53 -10.71
C ARG A 38 5.65 -6.58 -9.48
N LEU A 39 6.23 -6.69 -8.29
CA LEU A 39 5.47 -6.70 -7.03
C LEU A 39 4.76 -5.36 -6.80
N ASP A 40 5.42 -4.25 -7.11
CA ASP A 40 4.83 -2.91 -6.96
C ASP A 40 3.59 -2.73 -7.85
N VAL A 41 3.66 -3.15 -9.12
CA VAL A 41 2.50 -3.09 -10.04
C VAL A 41 1.33 -3.93 -9.52
N LEU A 42 1.59 -5.14 -9.03
CA LEU A 42 0.53 -6.00 -8.48
C LEU A 42 -0.09 -5.41 -7.22
N GLU A 43 0.72 -4.78 -6.37
CA GLU A 43 0.26 -4.14 -5.14
C GLU A 43 -0.55 -2.87 -5.42
N GLN A 44 -0.13 -2.06 -6.39
CA GLN A 44 -0.90 -0.92 -6.88
C GLN A 44 -2.28 -1.35 -7.38
N GLN A 45 -2.37 -2.44 -8.14
CA GLN A 45 -3.66 -2.99 -8.57
C GLN A 45 -4.51 -3.49 -7.40
N ARG A 46 -3.89 -4.12 -6.39
CA ARG A 46 -4.59 -4.59 -5.19
C ARG A 46 -5.18 -3.43 -4.40
N ILE A 47 -4.39 -2.37 -4.18
CA ILE A 47 -4.83 -1.14 -3.51
C ILE A 47 -5.93 -0.46 -4.35
N GLY A 48 -5.75 -0.37 -5.66
CA GLY A 48 -6.74 0.22 -6.57
C GLY A 48 -8.13 -0.43 -6.42
N ARG A 49 -8.20 -1.77 -6.39
CA ARG A 49 -9.48 -2.49 -6.17
C ARG A 49 -10.09 -2.20 -4.79
N LEU A 50 -9.28 -2.00 -3.76
CA LEU A 50 -9.78 -1.65 -2.43
C LEU A 50 -10.34 -0.22 -2.38
N VAL A 51 -9.66 0.72 -3.03
CA VAL A 51 -10.11 2.12 -3.16
C VAL A 51 -11.42 2.17 -3.94
N GLU A 52 -11.49 1.50 -5.10
CA GLU A 52 -12.71 1.43 -5.92
C GLU A 52 -13.89 0.83 -5.12
N ARG A 53 -13.64 -0.24 -4.36
CA ARG A 53 -14.67 -0.84 -3.49
C ARG A 53 -15.15 0.14 -2.42
N LEU A 54 -14.24 0.90 -1.81
CA LEU A 54 -14.59 1.91 -0.81
C LEU A 54 -15.41 3.05 -1.41
N GLU A 55 -15.00 3.56 -2.57
CA GLU A 55 -15.73 4.59 -3.31
C GLU A 55 -17.13 4.11 -3.71
N THR A 56 -17.23 2.87 -4.18
CA THR A 56 -18.51 2.22 -4.50
C THR A 56 -19.41 2.11 -3.27
N MET A 57 -18.88 1.74 -2.10
CA MET A 57 -19.68 1.72 -0.86
C MET A 57 -20.17 3.12 -0.49
N ARG A 58 -19.33 4.15 -0.66
CA ARG A 58 -19.67 5.55 -0.35
C ARG A 58 -20.73 6.10 -1.31
N SER A 59 -20.64 5.79 -2.60
CA SER A 59 -21.62 6.27 -3.59
C SER A 59 -22.97 5.57 -3.48
N ASN A 60 -23.00 4.34 -2.96
CA ASN A 60 -24.20 3.51 -2.85
C ASN A 60 -24.75 3.42 -1.42
N VAL A 61 -24.48 4.41 -0.56
CA VAL A 61 -25.08 4.52 0.77
C VAL A 61 -26.60 4.56 0.64
N MET A 62 -27.31 3.70 1.36
CA MET A 62 -28.77 3.58 1.28
C MET A 62 -29.51 4.06 2.53
N GLY A 63 -28.90 3.97 3.71
CA GLY A 63 -29.53 4.31 4.99
C GLY A 63 -29.08 5.65 5.57
N ASN A 64 -29.66 6.00 6.71
CA ASN A 64 -29.38 7.25 7.42
C ASN A 64 -28.39 7.11 8.61
N GLY A 65 -27.99 5.89 8.97
CA GLY A 65 -27.09 5.63 10.10
C GLY A 65 -27.71 5.82 11.49
N LEU A 66 -29.01 6.13 11.58
CA LEU A 66 -29.75 6.35 12.83
C LEU A 66 -30.77 5.23 13.09
N SER A 67 -31.79 5.14 12.24
CA SER A 67 -32.82 4.10 12.27
C SER A 67 -32.61 3.02 11.21
N GLN A 68 -31.66 3.25 10.30
CA GLN A 68 -31.31 2.33 9.22
C GLN A 68 -29.79 2.17 9.13
N CYS A 69 -29.32 0.96 8.79
CA CYS A 69 -27.91 0.72 8.50
C CYS A 69 -27.46 1.64 7.36
N LEU A 70 -26.39 2.42 7.60
CA LEU A 70 -25.89 3.40 6.63
C LEU A 70 -25.63 2.76 5.25
N LEU A 71 -25.06 1.55 5.21
CA LEU A 71 -24.66 0.91 3.96
C LEU A 71 -25.82 0.21 3.24
N CYS A 72 -26.57 -0.65 3.91
CA CYS A 72 -27.61 -1.48 3.26
C CYS A 72 -29.05 -0.97 3.42
N GLY A 73 -29.30 0.02 4.28
CA GLY A 73 -30.63 0.58 4.50
C GLY A 73 -31.58 -0.26 5.38
N GLU A 74 -31.15 -1.43 5.87
CA GLU A 74 -31.96 -2.25 6.79
C GLU A 74 -32.33 -1.51 8.06
N VAL A 75 -33.58 -1.67 8.51
CA VAL A 75 -34.09 -1.03 9.74
C VAL A 75 -33.43 -1.62 10.98
N LEU A 76 -33.00 -0.74 11.88
CA LEU A 76 -32.34 -1.06 13.14
C LEU A 76 -33.29 -0.81 14.33
N GLY A 77 -33.12 -1.53 15.43
CA GLY A 77 -33.89 -1.31 16.67
C GLY A 77 -34.91 -2.42 16.95
N PHE A 78 -36.07 -2.06 17.52
CA PHE A 78 -37.03 -3.05 18.02
C PHE A 78 -37.56 -3.94 16.88
N LEU A 79 -37.32 -5.25 16.98
CA LEU A 79 -37.52 -6.28 15.94
C LEU A 79 -36.57 -6.23 14.73
N GLY A 80 -35.62 -5.29 14.72
CA GLY A 80 -34.57 -5.18 13.71
C GLY A 80 -33.26 -5.85 14.14
N SER A 81 -32.27 -5.79 13.26
CA SER A 81 -30.92 -6.31 13.53
C SER A 81 -30.22 -5.53 14.65
N SER A 82 -29.42 -6.23 15.46
CA SER A 82 -28.50 -5.59 16.41
C SER A 82 -27.52 -4.69 15.66
N SER A 83 -27.18 -3.53 16.24
CA SER A 83 -26.32 -2.54 15.59
C SER A 83 -25.35 -1.87 16.56
N VAL A 84 -24.29 -1.31 15.98
CA VAL A 84 -23.27 -0.53 16.67
C VAL A 84 -23.03 0.77 15.92
N PHE A 85 -22.62 1.82 16.63
CA PHE A 85 -22.23 3.07 16.00
C PHE A 85 -20.78 2.99 15.51
N CYS A 86 -20.54 3.39 14.26
CA CYS A 86 -19.21 3.63 13.75
C CYS A 86 -18.55 4.76 14.55
N LYS A 87 -17.28 4.59 14.92
CA LYS A 87 -16.54 5.61 15.66
C LYS A 87 -16.09 6.76 14.77
N ASP A 88 -15.86 6.50 13.49
CA ASP A 88 -15.21 7.44 12.58
C ASP A 88 -16.21 8.32 11.80
N CYS A 89 -17.39 7.78 11.49
CA CYS A 89 -18.36 8.42 10.59
C CYS A 89 -19.61 8.96 11.32
N ARG A 90 -19.48 9.30 12.61
CA ARG A 90 -20.60 9.65 13.50
C ARG A 90 -21.40 10.85 13.01
#